data_AF-A0AA37GIW7-F1
#
_entry.id   AF-A0AA37GIW7-F1
#
_cell.length_a   1.000
_cell.length_b   1.000
_cell.length_c   1.000
_cell.angle_alpha   90.00
_cell.angle_beta   90.00
_cell.angle_gamma   90.00
#
_symmetry.space_group_name_H-M   'P 1'
#
loop_
_entity.id
_entity.type
_entity.pdbx_description
1 polymer ?
#
loop_
_entity_poly.entity_id
_entity_poly.type
_entity_poly.pdbx_seq_one_letter_code
_entity_poly.pdbx_strand_id
1 'polypeptide(L)'
;MDPAQLKLLLSLLPKVPLIARVALLHVLHMSKSSQYLDLRSDIIVSVLRSYLQPTKLRSITSTQKLANRDGGVKGRIWVSTYASLVPETDVRDALAGAIQSLRTPDTPEIDLRLPDIVPVEAEWTGYRAAATDEERPPQIGEKEKYEKLQKEVTSPLTVLYFHGGAYYLLDPSSHRPVTKKIAKLTGGRVYSVRYRLAPQNPFPAALLDALISYLTLLYPPSDAYHQPVDPRHIVVAGDSAGGNLSLALLQLLLELRRQNRKIRWHGEERDIPLPGGLALNSPWLDITQSSASWDANRDFDYLPAAEAYAKYNPPPCKAWPSNPHERLFMQTTTFWRTHW
;
A
#
# COMPACT_ATOMS: atom_id res chain seq x y z
N MET A 1 -3.76 17.69 -26.52
CA MET A 1 -3.11 17.35 -25.24
C MET A 1 -4.19 16.92 -24.26
N ASP A 2 -4.06 15.76 -23.63
CA ASP A 2 -5.08 15.23 -22.70
C ASP A 2 -5.29 16.19 -21.51
N PRO A 3 -6.53 16.49 -21.08
CA PRO A 3 -6.79 17.26 -19.87
C PRO A 3 -6.05 16.77 -18.62
N ALA A 4 -5.74 15.47 -18.49
CA ALA A 4 -4.91 14.96 -17.41
C ALA A 4 -3.41 15.30 -17.60
N GLN A 5 -2.88 15.16 -18.82
CA GLN A 5 -1.51 15.62 -19.17
C GLN A 5 -1.37 17.14 -18.97
N LEU A 6 -2.38 17.93 -19.35
CA LEU A 6 -2.40 19.37 -19.12
C LEU A 6 -2.42 19.69 -17.62
N LYS A 7 -3.23 18.99 -16.80
CA LYS A 7 -3.20 19.16 -15.34
C LYS A 7 -1.85 18.76 -14.73
N LEU A 8 -1.20 17.72 -15.23
CA LEU A 8 0.13 17.30 -14.80
C LEU A 8 1.18 18.37 -15.16
N LEU A 9 1.20 18.86 -16.39
CA LEU A 9 2.08 19.95 -16.85
C LEU A 9 1.85 21.23 -16.03
N LEU A 10 0.59 21.62 -15.81
CA LEU A 10 0.24 22.76 -14.95
C LEU A 10 0.66 22.55 -13.49
N SER A 11 0.62 21.31 -12.96
CA SER A 11 1.13 21.01 -11.61
C SER A 11 2.65 21.04 -11.49
N LEU A 12 3.37 20.88 -12.62
CA LEU A 12 4.82 20.96 -12.71
C LEU A 12 5.32 22.38 -13.01
N LEU A 13 4.48 23.30 -13.50
CA LEU A 13 4.87 24.71 -13.72
C LEU A 13 5.57 25.35 -12.51
N PRO A 14 5.06 25.23 -11.25
CA PRO A 14 5.75 25.77 -10.06
C PRO A 14 7.10 25.09 -9.76
N LYS A 15 7.39 23.95 -10.39
CA LYS A 15 8.62 23.17 -10.23
C LYS A 15 9.62 23.39 -11.37
N VAL A 16 9.27 24.12 -12.43
CA VAL A 16 10.19 24.43 -13.55
C VAL A 16 11.52 25.06 -13.07
N PRO A 17 11.56 26.01 -12.11
CA PRO A 17 12.83 26.54 -11.61
C PRO A 17 13.70 25.48 -10.90
N LEU A 18 13.07 24.52 -10.19
CA LEU A 18 13.77 23.40 -9.57
C LEU A 18 14.33 22.45 -10.63
N ILE A 19 13.50 22.07 -11.62
CA ILE A 19 13.90 21.17 -12.72
C ILE A 19 15.08 21.77 -13.50
N ALA A 20 14.99 23.06 -13.86
CA ALA A 20 16.07 23.76 -14.57
C ALA A 20 17.36 23.84 -13.73
N ARG A 21 17.26 24.14 -12.43
CA ARG A 21 18.43 24.15 -11.52
C ARG A 21 19.09 22.78 -11.41
N VAL A 22 18.30 21.72 -11.22
CA VAL A 22 18.81 20.34 -11.13
C VAL A 22 19.49 19.95 -12.44
N ALA A 23 18.85 20.19 -13.58
CA ALA A 23 19.42 19.88 -14.88
C ALA A 23 20.74 20.62 -15.15
N LEU A 24 20.81 21.91 -14.82
CA LEU A 24 22.03 22.70 -14.98
C LEU A 24 23.17 22.17 -14.09
N LEU A 25 22.91 21.94 -12.80
CA LEU A 25 23.92 21.42 -11.87
C LEU A 25 24.38 20.00 -12.25
N HIS A 26 23.47 19.18 -12.78
CA HIS A 26 23.77 17.82 -13.22
C HIS A 26 24.66 17.81 -14.47
N VAL A 27 24.31 18.59 -15.51
CA VAL A 27 25.11 18.70 -16.74
C VAL A 27 26.49 19.28 -16.47
N LEU A 28 26.60 20.24 -15.55
CA LEU A 28 27.89 20.79 -15.10
C LEU A 28 28.66 19.89 -14.13
N HIS A 29 28.15 18.70 -13.79
CA HIS A 29 28.72 17.76 -12.80
C HIS A 29 28.96 18.40 -11.41
N MET A 30 28.15 19.42 -11.08
CA MET A 30 28.21 20.18 -9.83
C MET A 30 27.29 19.62 -8.73
N SER A 31 26.38 18.68 -9.07
CA SER A 31 25.60 17.94 -8.08
C SER A 31 26.29 16.62 -7.72
N LYS A 32 26.33 16.27 -6.43
CA LYS A 32 26.80 14.96 -5.94
C LYS A 32 25.99 13.81 -6.57
N SER A 33 24.71 14.04 -6.88
CA SER A 33 23.82 13.09 -7.56
C SER A 33 24.22 12.76 -9.01
N SER A 34 24.88 13.67 -9.73
CA SER A 34 25.32 13.44 -11.13
C SER A 34 26.34 12.31 -11.30
N GLN A 35 27.01 11.89 -10.22
CA GLN A 35 27.96 10.78 -10.22
C GLN A 35 27.28 9.40 -10.16
N TYR A 36 26.00 9.33 -9.76
CA TYR A 36 25.32 8.07 -9.41
C TYR A 36 23.94 7.90 -10.06
N LEU A 37 23.28 8.99 -10.43
CA LEU A 37 21.98 9.00 -11.10
C LEU A 37 22.14 9.51 -12.53
N ASP A 38 21.30 9.03 -13.45
CA ASP A 38 21.10 9.72 -14.73
C ASP A 38 20.24 11.00 -14.53
N LEU A 39 20.32 11.92 -15.48
CA LEU A 39 19.61 13.21 -15.45
C LEU A 39 18.09 13.07 -15.24
N ARG A 40 17.45 12.05 -15.83
CA ARG A 40 16.01 11.84 -15.69
C ARG A 40 15.69 11.36 -14.27
N SER A 41 16.49 10.46 -13.72
CA SER A 41 16.33 9.99 -12.34
C SER A 41 16.58 11.12 -11.32
N ASP A 42 17.62 11.94 -11.50
CA ASP A 42 17.92 13.07 -10.60
C ASP A 42 16.80 14.14 -10.58
N ILE A 43 16.22 14.45 -11.75
CA ILE A 43 15.04 15.31 -11.86
C ILE A 43 13.82 14.67 -11.17
N ILE A 44 13.56 13.37 -11.39
CA ILE A 44 12.43 12.66 -10.75
C ILE A 44 12.55 12.67 -9.23
N VAL A 45 13.72 12.28 -8.69
CA VAL A 45 14.01 12.29 -7.24
C VAL A 45 13.82 13.69 -6.66
N SER A 46 14.39 14.72 -7.29
CA SER A 46 14.29 16.10 -6.84
C SER A 46 12.85 16.62 -6.83
N VAL A 47 12.06 16.30 -7.87
CA VAL A 47 10.65 16.68 -7.95
C VAL A 47 9.83 15.95 -6.88
N LEU A 48 10.01 14.63 -6.70
CA LEU A 48 9.33 13.83 -5.67
C LEU A 48 9.64 14.34 -4.26
N ARG A 49 10.92 14.53 -3.92
CA ARG A 49 11.38 15.09 -2.63
C ARG A 49 10.69 16.43 -2.34
N SER A 50 10.51 17.28 -3.37
CA SER A 50 9.84 18.58 -3.26
C SER A 50 8.31 18.53 -3.07
N TYR A 51 7.67 17.36 -3.18
CA TYR A 51 6.27 17.14 -2.79
C TYR A 51 6.17 16.50 -1.40
N LEU A 52 7.15 15.66 -1.01
CA LEU A 52 7.22 15.03 0.31
C LEU A 52 7.71 15.98 1.42
N GLN A 53 8.39 17.06 1.06
CA GLN A 53 8.76 18.16 1.97
C GLN A 53 7.95 19.43 1.66
N PRO A 54 6.64 19.48 1.94
CA PRO A 54 5.80 20.63 1.61
C PRO A 54 6.12 21.84 2.50
N THR A 55 6.33 23.00 1.87
CA THR A 55 6.59 24.28 2.56
C THR A 55 5.38 24.84 3.33
N LYS A 56 4.21 24.22 3.21
CA LYS A 56 3.00 24.50 4.00
C LYS A 56 2.48 23.20 4.60
N LEU A 57 2.43 23.14 5.92
CA LEU A 57 1.86 22.03 6.67
C LEU A 57 0.37 21.87 6.34
N ARG A 58 -0.08 20.63 6.14
CA ARG A 58 -1.47 20.29 5.85
C ARG A 58 -1.98 19.34 6.93
N SER A 59 -3.27 19.45 7.28
CA SER A 59 -3.88 18.52 8.21
C SER A 59 -3.91 17.10 7.63
N ILE A 60 -3.87 16.10 8.50
CA ILE A 60 -3.82 14.68 8.14
C ILE A 60 -4.96 14.29 7.18
N THR A 61 -6.19 14.75 7.44
CA THR A 61 -7.34 14.51 6.55
C THR A 61 -7.18 15.18 5.17
N SER A 62 -6.57 16.37 5.11
CA SER A 62 -6.37 17.12 3.85
C SER A 62 -5.33 16.45 2.94
N THR A 63 -4.24 15.95 3.54
CA THR A 63 -3.19 15.24 2.80
C THR A 63 -3.69 13.90 2.26
N GLN A 64 -4.39 13.09 3.07
CA GLN A 64 -5.07 11.86 2.60
C GLN A 64 -6.06 12.14 1.46
N LYS A 65 -6.93 13.15 1.59
CA LYS A 65 -7.90 13.51 0.56
C LYS A 65 -7.25 13.90 -0.78
N LEU A 66 -6.03 14.45 -0.75
CA LEU A 66 -5.27 14.73 -1.97
C LEU A 66 -4.57 13.48 -2.53
N ALA A 67 -3.89 12.71 -1.67
CA ALA A 67 -3.09 11.55 -2.06
C ALA A 67 -3.95 10.37 -2.57
N ASN A 68 -5.17 10.22 -2.04
CA ASN A 68 -6.08 9.12 -2.32
C ASN A 68 -7.16 9.53 -3.34
N ARG A 69 -6.92 10.59 -4.12
CA ARG A 69 -7.87 11.07 -5.12
C ARG A 69 -7.86 10.15 -6.34
N ASP A 70 -8.95 9.41 -6.53
CA ASP A 70 -9.16 8.65 -7.77
C ASP A 70 -9.26 9.60 -8.99
N GLY A 71 -8.43 9.34 -10.01
CA GLY A 71 -8.45 10.02 -11.31
C GLY A 71 -9.43 9.42 -12.32
N GLY A 72 -10.11 8.33 -11.96
CA GLY A 72 -10.90 7.48 -12.84
C GLY A 72 -10.07 6.38 -13.49
N VAL A 73 -10.75 5.46 -14.17
CA VAL A 73 -10.13 4.36 -14.92
C VAL A 73 -10.04 4.73 -16.40
N LYS A 74 -8.84 4.58 -16.98
CA LYS A 74 -8.53 4.95 -18.37
C LYS A 74 -7.46 4.03 -18.97
N GLY A 75 -7.61 3.72 -20.25
CA GLY A 75 -6.68 2.97 -21.07
C GLY A 75 -6.82 1.45 -20.96
N ARG A 76 -5.72 0.76 -21.25
CA ARG A 76 -5.61 -0.72 -21.32
C ARG A 76 -5.65 -1.44 -19.96
N ILE A 77 -6.66 -1.16 -19.15
CA ILE A 77 -6.88 -1.79 -17.84
C ILE A 77 -8.36 -2.11 -17.64
N TRP A 78 -8.63 -3.32 -17.16
CA TRP A 78 -9.89 -3.65 -16.48
C TRP A 78 -9.74 -3.36 -15.00
N VAL A 79 -10.74 -2.71 -14.40
CA VAL A 79 -10.85 -2.50 -12.95
C VAL A 79 -12.25 -2.91 -12.54
N SER A 80 -12.36 -3.84 -11.59
CA SER A 80 -13.61 -4.30 -11.00
C SER A 80 -13.51 -4.18 -9.48
N THR A 81 -14.39 -3.40 -8.86
CA THR A 81 -14.37 -3.19 -7.40
C THR A 81 -15.10 -4.31 -6.67
N TYR A 82 -14.54 -4.74 -5.54
CA TYR A 82 -15.16 -5.70 -4.63
C TYR A 82 -15.03 -5.19 -3.19
N ALA A 83 -15.97 -5.57 -2.33
CA ALA A 83 -15.89 -5.39 -0.89
C ALA A 83 -16.28 -6.71 -0.24
N SER A 84 -15.46 -7.24 0.67
CA SER A 84 -15.76 -8.52 1.32
C SER A 84 -17.01 -8.44 2.20
N LEU A 85 -17.71 -9.57 2.38
CA LEU A 85 -18.55 -9.72 3.57
C LEU A 85 -17.71 -9.55 4.85
N VAL A 86 -18.40 -9.24 5.93
CA VAL A 86 -17.83 -9.20 7.28
C VAL A 86 -17.73 -10.64 7.79
N PRO A 87 -16.53 -11.18 8.04
CA PRO A 87 -16.36 -12.51 8.65
C PRO A 87 -16.62 -12.47 10.17
N GLU A 88 -16.67 -13.66 10.78
CA GLU A 88 -16.76 -13.84 12.23
C GLU A 88 -15.52 -13.31 12.98
N THR A 89 -15.57 -13.22 14.32
CA THR A 89 -14.46 -12.62 15.10
C THR A 89 -13.16 -13.41 15.06
N ASP A 90 -13.21 -14.70 14.74
CA ASP A 90 -12.08 -15.62 14.82
C ASP A 90 -10.87 -15.17 13.98
N VAL A 91 -11.07 -14.46 12.87
CA VAL A 91 -9.97 -13.88 12.08
C VAL A 91 -9.16 -12.82 12.85
N ARG A 92 -9.84 -12.03 13.68
CA ARG A 92 -9.22 -11.02 14.54
C ARG A 92 -8.64 -11.66 15.80
N ASP A 93 -9.30 -12.67 16.34
CA ASP A 93 -8.89 -13.34 17.56
C ASP A 93 -7.64 -14.21 17.30
N ALA A 94 -7.55 -14.85 16.13
CA ALA A 94 -6.34 -15.52 15.63
C ALA A 94 -5.18 -14.53 15.37
N LEU A 95 -5.45 -13.37 14.77
CA LEU A 95 -4.46 -12.29 14.61
C LEU A 95 -3.92 -11.80 15.97
N ALA A 96 -4.80 -11.57 16.95
CA ALA A 96 -4.42 -11.13 18.28
C ALA A 96 -3.53 -12.18 18.98
N GLY A 97 -3.93 -13.45 18.96
CA GLY A 97 -3.15 -14.56 19.51
C GLY A 97 -1.78 -14.71 18.86
N ALA A 98 -1.69 -14.59 17.53
CA ALA A 98 -0.43 -14.64 16.80
C ALA A 98 0.51 -13.48 17.16
N ILE A 99 0.01 -12.24 17.28
CA ILE A 99 0.85 -11.10 17.72
C ILE A 99 1.36 -11.32 19.16
N GLN A 100 0.52 -11.79 20.08
CA GLN A 100 0.95 -12.06 21.46
C GLN A 100 2.00 -13.18 21.53
N SER A 101 1.86 -14.23 20.72
CA SER A 101 2.82 -15.35 20.68
C SER A 101 4.20 -15.01 20.09
N LEU A 102 4.30 -13.92 19.32
CA LEU A 102 5.57 -13.44 18.73
C LEU A 102 6.34 -12.50 19.67
N ARG A 103 5.84 -12.23 20.89
CA ARG A 103 6.54 -11.41 21.88
C ARG A 103 7.77 -12.13 22.44
N THR A 104 8.84 -11.38 22.64
CA THR A 104 9.97 -11.87 23.47
C THR A 104 9.62 -11.72 24.96
N PRO A 105 10.22 -12.52 25.86
CA PRO A 105 9.93 -12.45 27.31
C PRO A 105 10.11 -11.06 27.92
N ASP A 106 11.08 -10.30 27.42
CA ASP A 106 11.42 -8.95 27.92
C ASP A 106 10.53 -7.84 27.31
N THR A 107 9.61 -8.17 26.40
CA THR A 107 8.68 -7.20 25.81
C THR A 107 7.46 -7.00 26.73
N PRO A 108 7.21 -5.77 27.23
CA PRO A 108 6.04 -5.46 28.05
C PRO A 108 4.72 -5.87 27.39
N GLU A 109 3.66 -5.99 28.19
CA GLU A 109 2.35 -6.33 27.64
C GLU A 109 1.83 -5.24 26.70
N ILE A 110 1.54 -5.67 25.47
CA ILE A 110 1.12 -4.81 24.37
C ILE A 110 -0.40 -4.68 24.47
N ASP A 111 -0.89 -3.54 24.98
CA ASP A 111 -2.29 -3.10 24.93
C ASP A 111 -2.77 -2.92 23.47
N LEU A 112 -2.99 -4.05 22.80
CA LEU A 112 -3.46 -4.11 21.42
C LEU A 112 -4.90 -3.63 21.37
N ARG A 113 -5.10 -2.38 20.94
CA ARG A 113 -6.41 -1.90 20.50
C ARG A 113 -6.85 -2.70 19.27
N LEU A 114 -7.59 -3.78 19.51
CA LEU A 114 -8.07 -4.65 18.44
C LEU A 114 -8.99 -3.88 17.49
N PRO A 115 -8.77 -3.97 16.16
CA PRO A 115 -9.57 -3.25 15.19
C PRO A 115 -10.97 -3.86 15.06
N ASP A 116 -11.92 -3.05 14.60
CA ASP A 116 -13.23 -3.55 14.16
C ASP A 116 -13.07 -4.42 12.90
N ILE A 117 -13.98 -5.38 12.73
CA ILE A 117 -14.08 -6.19 11.51
C ILE A 117 -15.12 -5.51 10.62
N VAL A 118 -14.69 -5.13 9.42
CA VAL A 118 -15.48 -4.35 8.45
C VAL A 118 -15.28 -4.95 7.05
N PRO A 119 -16.15 -4.65 6.08
CA PRO A 119 -15.92 -4.99 4.68
C PRO A 119 -14.56 -4.48 4.20
N VAL A 120 -13.75 -5.35 3.62
CA VAL A 120 -12.45 -4.96 3.06
C VAL A 120 -12.62 -4.71 1.56
N GLU A 121 -12.41 -3.48 1.15
CA GLU A 121 -12.48 -3.08 -0.27
C GLU A 121 -11.22 -3.48 -1.04
N ALA A 122 -11.39 -3.82 -2.31
CA ALA A 122 -10.30 -4.13 -3.23
C ALA A 122 -10.67 -3.83 -4.69
N GLU A 123 -9.64 -3.70 -5.52
CA GLU A 123 -9.76 -3.61 -6.97
C GLU A 123 -9.13 -4.85 -7.63
N TRP A 124 -9.97 -5.66 -8.28
CA TRP A 124 -9.50 -6.61 -9.29
C TRP A 124 -9.03 -5.82 -10.50
N THR A 125 -7.76 -5.97 -10.88
CA THR A 125 -7.19 -5.34 -12.06
C THR A 125 -6.57 -6.37 -13.01
N GLY A 126 -6.76 -6.12 -14.31
CA GLY A 126 -6.27 -6.97 -15.39
C GLY A 126 -5.92 -6.14 -16.62
N TYR A 127 -5.17 -6.71 -17.55
CA TYR A 127 -4.86 -6.03 -18.82
C TYR A 127 -6.09 -6.04 -19.73
N ARG A 128 -6.32 -4.94 -20.45
CA ARG A 128 -7.38 -4.80 -21.46
C ARG A 128 -6.73 -4.55 -22.82
N ALA A 129 -6.36 -5.64 -23.50
CA ALA A 129 -5.50 -5.63 -24.67
C ALA A 129 -6.14 -4.92 -25.88
N ALA A 130 -7.45 -5.09 -26.06
CA ALA A 130 -8.20 -4.52 -27.18
C ALA A 130 -8.45 -2.99 -27.07
N ALA A 131 -8.22 -2.38 -25.90
CA ALA A 131 -8.51 -0.96 -25.69
C ALA A 131 -7.41 -0.04 -26.24
N THR A 132 -7.80 1.20 -26.57
CA THR A 132 -6.81 2.28 -26.76
C THR A 132 -6.32 2.81 -25.41
N ASP A 133 -5.20 3.54 -25.38
CA ASP A 133 -4.69 4.12 -24.13
C ASP A 133 -5.56 5.26 -23.58
N GLU A 134 -6.43 5.83 -24.41
CA GLU A 134 -7.34 6.93 -24.05
C GLU A 134 -8.76 6.46 -23.66
N GLU A 135 -9.08 5.19 -23.95
CA GLU A 135 -10.43 4.65 -23.79
C GLU A 135 -10.86 4.53 -22.33
N ARG A 136 -12.14 4.77 -22.04
CA ARG A 136 -12.71 4.46 -20.72
C ARG A 136 -13.33 3.06 -20.72
N PRO A 137 -13.29 2.31 -19.60
CA PRO A 137 -14.03 1.06 -19.50
C PRO A 137 -15.53 1.26 -19.71
N PRO A 138 -16.24 0.25 -20.27
CA PRO A 138 -17.69 0.27 -20.39
C PRO A 138 -18.37 0.41 -19.02
N GLN A 139 -19.51 1.10 -19.00
CA GLN A 139 -20.32 1.32 -17.80
C GLN A 139 -21.24 0.12 -17.58
N ILE A 140 -20.66 -0.96 -17.06
CA ILE A 140 -21.30 -2.25 -16.75
C ILE A 140 -21.10 -2.60 -15.27
N GLY A 141 -21.83 -3.57 -14.74
CA GLY A 141 -21.70 -3.99 -13.34
C GLY A 141 -20.36 -4.67 -13.03
N GLU A 142 -19.89 -4.59 -11.79
CA GLU A 142 -18.56 -5.09 -11.39
C GLU A 142 -18.35 -6.57 -11.74
N LYS A 143 -19.32 -7.44 -11.44
CA LYS A 143 -19.27 -8.85 -11.85
C LYS A 143 -19.02 -9.02 -13.36
N GLU A 144 -19.69 -8.24 -14.21
CA GLU A 144 -19.49 -8.29 -15.66
C GLU A 144 -18.12 -7.74 -16.09
N LYS A 145 -17.58 -6.73 -15.38
CA LYS A 145 -16.19 -6.28 -15.58
C LYS A 145 -15.19 -7.38 -15.22
N TYR A 146 -15.41 -8.09 -14.11
CA TYR A 146 -14.56 -9.22 -13.70
C TYR A 146 -14.64 -10.40 -14.68
N GLU A 147 -15.84 -10.71 -15.19
CA GLU A 147 -16.02 -11.75 -16.22
C GLU A 147 -15.33 -11.38 -17.54
N LYS A 148 -15.32 -10.10 -17.94
CA LYS A 148 -14.56 -9.63 -19.12
C LYS A 148 -13.05 -9.61 -18.88
N LEU A 149 -12.61 -9.18 -17.69
CA LEU A 149 -11.22 -9.30 -17.24
C LEU A 149 -10.74 -10.76 -17.33
N GLN A 150 -11.53 -11.70 -16.82
CA GLN A 150 -11.17 -13.12 -16.79
C GLN A 150 -11.07 -13.76 -18.19
N LYS A 151 -11.72 -13.21 -19.21
CA LYS A 151 -11.58 -13.67 -20.61
C LYS A 151 -10.24 -13.25 -21.24
N GLU A 152 -9.53 -12.28 -20.66
CA GLU A 152 -8.19 -11.86 -21.10
C GLU A 152 -7.05 -12.45 -20.24
N VAL A 153 -7.38 -13.21 -19.18
CA VAL A 153 -6.39 -13.86 -18.31
C VAL A 153 -5.92 -15.18 -18.92
N THR A 154 -4.60 -15.30 -19.11
CA THR A 154 -3.93 -16.46 -19.72
C THR A 154 -3.07 -17.25 -18.72
N SER A 155 -2.95 -16.77 -17.48
CA SER A 155 -2.19 -17.41 -16.39
C SER A 155 -3.08 -17.53 -15.15
N PRO A 156 -3.02 -18.64 -14.38
CA PRO A 156 -3.79 -18.79 -13.15
C PRO A 156 -3.32 -17.83 -12.03
N LEU A 157 -2.17 -17.18 -12.20
CA LEU A 157 -1.57 -16.29 -11.21
C LEU A 157 -2.53 -15.16 -10.77
N THR A 158 -2.74 -15.08 -9.46
CA THR A 158 -3.38 -13.96 -8.79
C THR A 158 -2.34 -13.27 -7.90
N VAL A 159 -2.08 -11.99 -8.14
CA VAL A 159 -1.21 -11.19 -7.28
C VAL A 159 -2.07 -10.48 -6.24
N LEU A 160 -1.90 -10.81 -4.96
CA LEU A 160 -2.47 -10.07 -3.84
C LEU A 160 -1.58 -8.84 -3.61
N TYR A 161 -2.05 -7.65 -3.97
CA TYR A 161 -1.22 -6.43 -3.99
C TYR A 161 -1.58 -5.45 -2.87
N PHE A 162 -0.57 -5.05 -2.11
CA PHE A 162 -0.64 -4.00 -1.10
C PHE A 162 0.15 -2.77 -1.57
N HIS A 163 -0.51 -1.62 -1.63
CA HIS A 163 0.10 -0.38 -2.10
C HIS A 163 1.09 0.23 -1.10
N GLY A 164 2.01 1.08 -1.57
CA GLY A 164 2.85 1.91 -0.72
C GLY A 164 2.11 3.06 -0.05
N GLY A 165 2.85 3.99 0.56
CA GLY A 165 2.29 5.20 1.18
C GLY A 165 2.36 5.26 2.72
N ALA A 166 3.37 4.62 3.32
CA ALA A 166 3.67 4.74 4.76
C ALA A 166 2.49 4.43 5.71
N TYR A 167 1.61 3.48 5.34
CA TYR A 167 0.36 3.13 6.07
C TYR A 167 -0.64 4.29 6.29
N TYR A 168 -0.40 5.43 5.67
CA TYR A 168 -1.10 6.69 5.96
C TYR A 168 -1.63 7.36 4.66
N LEU A 169 -1.05 7.06 3.51
CA LEU A 169 -1.35 7.65 2.21
C LEU A 169 -1.63 6.59 1.16
N LEU A 170 -2.12 7.06 0.01
CA LEU A 170 -2.32 6.29 -1.22
C LEU A 170 -3.42 5.23 -1.08
N ASP A 171 -3.64 4.52 -2.18
CA ASP A 171 -4.88 3.82 -2.50
C ASP A 171 -4.66 2.87 -3.70
N PRO A 172 -5.44 1.79 -3.90
CA PRO A 172 -5.38 0.99 -5.13
C PRO A 172 -5.47 1.83 -6.41
N SER A 173 -6.29 2.89 -6.42
CA SER A 173 -6.48 3.75 -7.59
C SER A 173 -5.18 4.44 -8.04
N SER A 174 -4.26 4.78 -7.12
CA SER A 174 -2.97 5.37 -7.47
C SER A 174 -1.95 4.34 -7.97
N HIS A 175 -2.16 3.05 -7.67
CA HIS A 175 -1.28 1.94 -8.05
C HIS A 175 -1.73 1.19 -9.32
N ARG A 176 -2.91 1.52 -9.87
CA ARG A 176 -3.41 1.01 -11.17
C ARG A 176 -2.36 0.98 -12.31
N PRO A 177 -1.43 1.95 -12.47
CA PRO A 177 -0.38 1.84 -13.49
C PRO A 177 0.59 0.67 -13.26
N VAL A 178 0.92 0.37 -12.00
CA VAL A 178 1.79 -0.75 -11.59
C VAL A 178 1.03 -2.06 -11.72
N THR A 179 -0.19 -2.16 -11.17
CA THR A 179 -0.96 -3.40 -11.22
C THR A 179 -1.36 -3.79 -12.65
N LYS A 180 -1.69 -2.82 -13.52
CA LYS A 180 -1.86 -3.01 -14.97
C LYS A 180 -0.61 -3.62 -15.62
N LYS A 181 0.58 -3.11 -15.26
CA LYS A 181 1.86 -3.61 -15.81
C LYS A 181 2.15 -5.03 -15.32
N ILE A 182 1.87 -5.33 -14.06
CA ILE A 182 1.98 -6.67 -13.49
C ILE A 182 1.05 -7.64 -14.24
N ALA A 183 -0.26 -7.35 -14.31
CA ALA A 183 -1.24 -8.19 -15.03
C ALA A 183 -0.83 -8.43 -16.50
N LYS A 184 -0.36 -7.40 -17.21
CA LYS A 184 0.13 -7.54 -18.58
C LYS A 184 1.34 -8.48 -18.68
N LEU A 185 2.31 -8.34 -17.79
CA LEU A 185 3.57 -9.08 -17.87
C LEU A 185 3.43 -10.55 -17.43
N THR A 186 2.50 -10.85 -16.52
CA THR A 186 2.28 -12.22 -16.02
C THR A 186 1.17 -12.98 -16.75
N GLY A 187 0.34 -12.29 -17.53
CA GLY A 187 -0.91 -12.84 -18.09
C GLY A 187 -1.97 -13.16 -17.04
N GLY A 188 -1.72 -12.80 -15.77
CA GLY A 188 -2.58 -13.06 -14.63
C GLY A 188 -3.45 -11.85 -14.26
N ARG A 189 -3.96 -11.87 -13.04
CA ARG A 189 -4.79 -10.81 -12.45
C ARG A 189 -4.20 -10.32 -11.14
N VAL A 190 -4.55 -9.10 -10.73
CA VAL A 190 -4.10 -8.50 -9.47
C VAL A 190 -5.31 -8.12 -8.62
N TYR A 191 -5.33 -8.54 -7.35
CA TYR A 191 -6.29 -8.13 -6.34
C TYR A 191 -5.64 -7.07 -5.46
N SER A 192 -5.90 -5.80 -5.73
CA SER A 192 -5.26 -4.67 -5.07
C SER A 192 -6.10 -4.18 -3.89
N VAL A 193 -5.62 -4.36 -2.66
CA VAL A 193 -6.41 -4.16 -1.44
C VAL A 193 -6.40 -2.69 -1.01
N ARG A 194 -7.58 -2.15 -0.68
CA ARG A 194 -7.77 -0.82 -0.06
C ARG A 194 -7.75 -0.97 1.46
N TYR A 195 -6.60 -1.38 1.99
CA TYR A 195 -6.45 -1.63 3.42
C TYR A 195 -6.60 -0.33 4.22
N ARG A 196 -7.09 -0.42 5.47
CA ARG A 196 -7.35 0.74 6.31
C ARG A 196 -6.07 1.46 6.70
N LEU A 197 -6.13 2.79 6.63
CA LEU A 197 -5.00 3.67 6.92
C LEU A 197 -5.01 4.17 8.38
N ALA A 198 -3.82 4.33 8.93
CA ALA A 198 -3.55 5.14 10.11
C ALA A 198 -3.79 6.64 9.78
N PRO A 199 -3.87 7.54 10.78
CA PRO A 199 -4.06 7.27 12.21
C PRO A 199 -5.48 6.78 12.57
N GLN A 200 -6.45 6.84 11.66
CA GLN A 200 -7.83 6.41 11.92
C GLN A 200 -7.91 4.94 12.34
N ASN A 201 -7.08 4.09 11.72
CA ASN A 201 -6.98 2.67 11.99
C ASN A 201 -5.50 2.31 12.16
N PRO A 202 -4.93 2.39 13.38
CA PRO A 202 -3.54 2.05 13.63
C PRO A 202 -3.30 0.53 13.48
N PHE A 203 -2.04 0.11 13.60
CA PHE A 203 -1.70 -1.31 13.71
C PHE A 203 -2.52 -1.98 14.83
N PRO A 204 -3.10 -3.19 14.61
CA PRO A 204 -2.90 -4.08 13.47
C PRO A 204 -3.97 -4.02 12.36
N ALA A 205 -4.73 -2.93 12.20
CA ALA A 205 -5.87 -2.88 11.27
C ALA A 205 -5.55 -3.28 9.81
N ALA A 206 -4.50 -2.71 9.22
CA ALA A 206 -4.09 -3.06 7.86
C ALA A 206 -3.69 -4.54 7.70
N LEU A 207 -3.12 -5.15 8.75
CA LEU A 207 -2.74 -6.56 8.78
C LEU A 207 -3.97 -7.48 8.90
N LEU A 208 -5.00 -7.04 9.63
CA LEU A 208 -6.30 -7.73 9.62
C LEU A 208 -6.92 -7.69 8.21
N ASP A 209 -6.92 -6.54 7.56
CA ASP A 209 -7.49 -6.38 6.22
C ASP A 209 -6.73 -7.21 5.16
N ALA A 210 -5.40 -7.34 5.34
CA ALA A 210 -4.56 -8.22 4.54
C ALA A 210 -4.89 -9.71 4.74
N LEU A 211 -5.13 -10.16 5.98
CA LEU A 211 -5.54 -11.54 6.28
C LEU A 211 -6.95 -11.84 5.72
N ILE A 212 -7.91 -10.94 5.94
CA ILE A 212 -9.27 -11.04 5.39
C ILE A 212 -9.20 -11.14 3.86
N SER A 213 -8.42 -10.28 3.21
CA SER A 213 -8.21 -10.32 1.75
C SER A 213 -7.61 -11.64 1.25
N TYR A 214 -6.64 -12.19 1.98
CA TYR A 214 -6.03 -13.48 1.63
C TYR A 214 -7.01 -14.64 1.78
N LEU A 215 -7.80 -14.65 2.87
CA LEU A 215 -8.85 -15.66 3.09
C LEU A 215 -10.00 -15.52 2.09
N THR A 216 -10.37 -14.31 1.68
CA THR A 216 -11.33 -14.07 0.57
C THR A 216 -10.84 -14.73 -0.72
N LEU A 217 -9.56 -14.59 -1.07
CA LEU A 217 -9.01 -15.22 -2.29
C LEU A 217 -9.03 -16.75 -2.24
N LEU A 218 -8.69 -17.35 -1.09
CA LEU A 218 -8.69 -18.81 -0.90
C LEU A 218 -10.12 -19.38 -0.81
N TYR A 219 -10.99 -18.70 -0.07
CA TYR A 219 -12.31 -19.16 0.35
C TYR A 219 -13.35 -18.04 0.10
N PRO A 220 -13.68 -17.74 -1.17
CA PRO A 220 -14.64 -16.70 -1.50
C PRO A 220 -15.98 -16.88 -0.77
N PRO A 221 -16.52 -15.83 -0.10
CA PRO A 221 -17.88 -15.84 0.40
C PRO A 221 -18.93 -15.94 -0.72
N SER A 222 -20.18 -16.18 -0.34
CA SER A 222 -21.29 -16.43 -1.27
C SER A 222 -21.66 -15.27 -2.20
N ASP A 223 -21.24 -14.05 -1.89
CA ASP A 223 -21.41 -12.84 -2.72
C ASP A 223 -20.23 -12.59 -3.68
N ALA A 224 -19.09 -13.26 -3.45
CA ALA A 224 -17.89 -13.07 -4.24
C ALA A 224 -18.09 -13.60 -5.66
N TYR A 225 -17.84 -12.74 -6.64
CA TYR A 225 -17.97 -13.08 -8.07
C TYR A 225 -16.72 -13.76 -8.66
N HIS A 226 -15.77 -14.20 -7.81
CA HIS A 226 -14.58 -14.94 -8.22
C HIS A 226 -14.58 -16.36 -7.66
N GLN A 227 -13.83 -17.25 -8.32
CA GLN A 227 -13.64 -18.63 -7.87
C GLN A 227 -12.52 -18.71 -6.82
N PRO A 228 -12.48 -19.77 -5.99
CA PRO A 228 -11.35 -20.06 -5.10
C PRO A 228 -10.03 -20.06 -5.87
N VAL A 229 -9.02 -19.37 -5.33
CA VAL A 229 -7.68 -19.33 -5.92
C VAL A 229 -6.79 -20.34 -5.19
N ASP A 230 -6.21 -21.28 -5.94
CA ASP A 230 -5.20 -22.19 -5.39
C ASP A 230 -4.05 -21.39 -4.77
N PRO A 231 -3.67 -21.64 -3.50
CA PRO A 231 -2.62 -20.88 -2.80
C PRO A 231 -1.31 -20.82 -3.58
N ARG A 232 -0.96 -21.87 -4.35
CA ARG A 232 0.27 -21.93 -5.17
C ARG A 232 0.26 -20.92 -6.32
N HIS A 233 -0.92 -20.43 -6.71
CA HIS A 233 -1.10 -19.39 -7.71
C HIS A 233 -1.32 -18.00 -7.08
N ILE A 234 -1.27 -17.86 -5.75
CA ILE A 234 -1.27 -16.55 -5.08
C ILE A 234 0.17 -16.10 -4.86
N VAL A 235 0.52 -14.92 -5.38
CA VAL A 235 1.77 -14.22 -5.01
C VAL A 235 1.41 -12.96 -4.25
N VAL A 236 1.97 -12.78 -3.06
CA VAL A 236 1.77 -11.56 -2.27
C VAL A 236 2.80 -10.53 -2.69
N ALA A 237 2.37 -9.32 -3.02
CA ALA A 237 3.24 -8.28 -3.54
C ALA A 237 2.91 -6.90 -2.97
N GLY A 238 3.91 -6.03 -2.95
CA GLY A 238 3.72 -4.65 -2.56
C GLY A 238 5.00 -3.84 -2.58
N ASP A 239 4.82 -2.52 -2.52
CA ASP A 239 5.89 -1.55 -2.51
C ASP A 239 5.95 -0.78 -1.19
N SER A 240 7.14 -0.38 -0.73
CA SER A 240 7.31 0.45 0.48
C SER A 240 6.56 -0.14 1.70
N ALA A 241 5.56 0.56 2.24
CA ALA A 241 4.69 0.09 3.32
C ALA A 241 3.83 -1.13 2.95
N GLY A 242 3.38 -1.24 1.70
CA GLY A 242 2.71 -2.46 1.21
C GLY A 242 3.67 -3.64 1.09
N GLY A 243 4.95 -3.37 0.82
CA GLY A 243 6.02 -4.36 0.91
C GLY A 243 6.28 -4.84 2.34
N ASN A 244 6.18 -3.94 3.33
CA ASN A 244 6.16 -4.31 4.76
C ASN A 244 4.91 -5.15 5.09
N LEU A 245 3.73 -4.73 4.66
CA LEU A 245 2.46 -5.42 4.90
C LEU A 245 2.45 -6.84 4.31
N SER A 246 3.05 -7.01 3.12
CA SER A 246 3.24 -8.32 2.47
C SER A 246 4.04 -9.30 3.35
N LEU A 247 5.11 -8.82 4.00
CA LEU A 247 5.94 -9.63 4.89
C LEU A 247 5.32 -9.81 6.27
N ALA A 248 4.61 -8.80 6.80
CA ALA A 248 3.85 -8.92 8.03
C ALA A 248 2.74 -9.96 7.90
N LEU A 249 2.04 -10.00 6.75
CA LEU A 249 1.09 -11.07 6.41
C LEU A 249 1.80 -12.43 6.35
N LEU A 250 2.92 -12.56 5.64
CA LEU A 250 3.65 -13.83 5.60
C LEU A 250 4.05 -14.32 7.01
N GLN A 251 4.58 -13.44 7.85
CA GLN A 251 4.97 -13.76 9.22
C GLN A 251 3.77 -14.24 10.05
N LEU A 252 2.61 -13.59 9.90
CA LEU A 252 1.35 -13.99 10.52
C LEU A 252 0.91 -15.39 10.05
N LEU A 253 0.92 -15.65 8.74
CA LEU A 253 0.54 -16.96 8.19
C LEU A 253 1.49 -18.08 8.64
N LEU A 254 2.80 -17.78 8.76
CA LEU A 254 3.80 -18.71 9.28
C LEU A 254 3.57 -19.03 10.77
N GLU A 255 3.23 -18.03 11.58
CA GLU A 255 2.93 -18.22 13.01
C GLU A 255 1.63 -19.01 13.21
N LEU A 256 0.55 -18.68 12.49
CA LEU A 256 -0.70 -19.43 12.51
C LEU A 256 -0.47 -20.90 12.09
N ARG A 257 0.38 -21.15 11.08
CA ARG A 257 0.81 -22.50 10.70
C ARG A 257 1.58 -23.20 11.82
N ARG A 258 2.51 -22.51 12.51
CA ARG A 258 3.29 -23.06 13.63
C ARG A 258 2.39 -23.50 14.79
N GLN A 259 1.30 -22.77 15.01
CA GLN A 259 0.26 -23.09 15.99
C GLN A 259 -0.73 -24.17 15.52
N ASN A 260 -0.61 -24.66 14.27
CA ASN A 260 -1.60 -25.50 13.60
C ASN A 260 -3.03 -24.90 13.65
N ARG A 261 -3.13 -23.56 13.57
CA ARG A 261 -4.37 -22.83 13.76
C ARG A 261 -5.24 -22.86 12.49
N LYS A 262 -6.44 -23.42 12.63
CA LYS A 262 -7.55 -23.22 11.69
C LYS A 262 -8.32 -21.95 12.01
N ILE A 263 -9.15 -21.52 11.07
CA ILE A 263 -9.96 -20.31 11.20
C ILE A 263 -11.43 -20.59 10.86
N ARG A 264 -12.35 -20.11 11.70
CA ARG A 264 -13.76 -20.06 11.40
C ARG A 264 -14.01 -18.97 10.36
N TRP A 265 -14.54 -19.36 9.21
CA TRP A 265 -14.70 -18.48 8.05
C TRP A 265 -16.03 -18.80 7.35
N HIS A 266 -17.01 -17.91 7.51
CA HIS A 266 -18.35 -18.01 6.97
C HIS A 266 -19.05 -19.36 7.27
N GLY A 267 -19.00 -19.79 8.53
CA GLY A 267 -19.68 -20.98 9.03
C GLY A 267 -18.91 -22.29 8.89
N GLU A 268 -17.71 -22.30 8.31
CA GLU A 268 -16.85 -23.48 8.17
C GLU A 268 -15.49 -23.28 8.84
N GLU A 269 -14.84 -24.36 9.29
CA GLU A 269 -13.41 -24.29 9.65
C GLU A 269 -12.55 -24.43 8.39
N ARG A 270 -11.61 -23.51 8.21
CA ARG A 270 -10.66 -23.49 7.09
C ARG A 270 -9.23 -23.61 7.59
N ASP A 271 -8.42 -24.33 6.81
CA ASP A 271 -6.96 -24.27 6.93
C ASP A 271 -6.42 -22.97 6.33
N ILE A 272 -5.18 -22.60 6.67
CA ILE A 272 -4.54 -21.39 6.16
C ILE A 272 -3.24 -21.76 5.43
N PRO A 273 -3.31 -22.21 4.16
CA PRO A 273 -2.12 -22.50 3.36
C PRO A 273 -1.28 -21.23 3.13
N LEU A 274 0.02 -21.39 2.87
CA LEU A 274 0.90 -20.28 2.49
C LEU A 274 0.75 -19.95 0.99
N PRO A 275 0.96 -18.68 0.59
CA PRO A 275 0.98 -18.29 -0.82
C PRO A 275 2.17 -18.93 -1.55
N GLY A 276 2.07 -19.04 -2.87
CA GLY A 276 3.11 -19.57 -3.75
C GLY A 276 4.39 -18.73 -3.81
N GLY A 277 4.35 -17.46 -3.40
CA GLY A 277 5.56 -16.63 -3.28
C GLY A 277 5.30 -15.19 -2.87
N LEU A 278 6.39 -14.42 -2.73
CA LEU A 278 6.37 -12.98 -2.49
C LEU A 278 7.14 -12.22 -3.59
N ALA A 279 6.67 -11.02 -3.95
CA ALA A 279 7.35 -10.12 -4.87
C ALA A 279 7.31 -8.67 -4.35
N LEU A 280 8.46 -8.16 -3.88
CA LEU A 280 8.55 -6.93 -3.09
C LEU A 280 9.35 -5.85 -3.82
N ASN A 281 8.91 -4.60 -3.73
CA ASN A 281 9.59 -3.46 -4.32
C ASN A 281 9.97 -2.43 -3.24
N SER A 282 11.26 -2.30 -2.92
CA SER A 282 11.78 -1.43 -1.86
C SER A 282 10.96 -1.48 -0.54
N PRO A 283 10.80 -2.67 0.07
CA PRO A 283 9.93 -2.85 1.24
C PRO A 283 10.47 -2.10 2.47
N TRP A 284 9.59 -1.42 3.20
CA TRP A 284 9.97 -0.64 4.39
C TRP A 284 10.09 -1.53 5.62
N LEU A 285 11.21 -2.22 5.80
CA LEU A 285 11.37 -3.23 6.86
C LEU A 285 11.88 -2.68 8.19
N ASP A 286 12.65 -1.60 8.16
CA ASP A 286 13.09 -0.88 9.34
C ASP A 286 12.20 0.34 9.56
N ILE A 287 11.17 0.15 10.39
CA ILE A 287 10.27 1.23 10.78
C ILE A 287 11.01 2.25 11.68
N THR A 288 12.05 1.82 12.43
CA THR A 288 12.76 2.66 13.40
C THR A 288 13.68 3.72 12.77
N GLN A 289 14.04 3.51 11.50
CA GLN A 289 15.00 4.32 10.73
C GLN A 289 16.43 4.26 11.31
N SER A 290 16.84 3.11 11.83
CA SER A 290 18.16 2.85 12.42
C SER A 290 19.19 2.26 11.44
N SER A 291 18.77 1.77 10.27
CA SER A 291 19.68 1.30 9.23
C SER A 291 20.59 2.42 8.73
N ALA A 292 21.91 2.19 8.71
CA ALA A 292 22.91 3.15 8.21
C ALA A 292 22.67 3.62 6.76
N SER A 293 21.85 2.91 5.99
CA SER A 293 21.41 3.33 4.66
C SER A 293 20.60 4.63 4.66
N TRP A 294 19.88 4.96 5.74
CA TRP A 294 19.14 6.23 5.89
C TRP A 294 20.05 7.45 5.87
N ASP A 295 21.26 7.33 6.42
CA ASP A 295 22.26 8.41 6.41
C ASP A 295 23.13 8.37 5.15
N ALA A 296 23.61 7.19 4.76
CA ALA A 296 24.50 7.03 3.60
C ALA A 296 23.82 7.44 2.28
N ASN A 297 22.53 7.15 2.10
CA ASN A 297 21.78 7.44 0.87
C ASN A 297 20.97 8.73 0.94
N ARG A 298 21.01 9.47 2.06
CA ARG A 298 20.19 10.67 2.34
C ARG A 298 20.16 11.69 1.20
N ASP A 299 21.32 11.93 0.57
CA ASP A 299 21.46 12.91 -0.52
C ASP A 299 20.81 12.46 -1.83
N PHE A 300 20.61 11.14 -2.01
CA PHE A 300 20.14 10.50 -3.23
C PHE A 300 18.70 9.97 -3.14
N ASP A 301 18.15 9.79 -1.93
CA ASP A 301 16.80 9.26 -1.72
C ASP A 301 15.72 10.34 -1.91
N TYR A 302 14.57 10.00 -2.51
CA TYR A 302 13.44 10.93 -2.61
C TYR A 302 12.71 11.11 -1.27
N LEU A 303 12.89 10.20 -0.32
CA LEU A 303 12.32 10.29 1.02
C LEU A 303 13.01 11.41 1.84
N PRO A 304 12.24 12.15 2.68
CA PRO A 304 12.82 13.05 3.67
C PRO A 304 13.70 12.31 4.69
N ALA A 305 14.76 12.96 5.15
CA ALA A 305 15.55 12.50 6.29
C ALA A 305 14.72 12.51 7.59
N ALA A 306 15.10 11.69 8.58
CA ALA A 306 14.38 11.51 9.84
C ALA A 306 14.11 12.83 10.59
N GLU A 307 15.05 13.79 10.53
CA GLU A 307 14.93 15.09 11.20
C GLU A 307 13.85 15.99 10.58
N ALA A 308 13.45 15.74 9.32
CA ALA A 308 12.33 16.42 8.69
C ALA A 308 10.99 15.86 9.16
N TYR A 309 10.91 14.55 9.41
CA TYR A 309 9.74 13.91 10.00
C TYR A 309 9.55 14.32 11.47
N ALA A 310 10.61 14.32 12.28
CA ALA A 310 10.56 14.74 13.69
C ALA A 310 10.08 16.19 13.92
N LYS A 311 10.11 17.04 12.88
CA LYS A 311 9.64 18.43 12.92
C LYS A 311 8.24 18.63 12.30
N TYR A 312 7.62 17.58 11.75
CA TYR A 312 6.33 17.69 11.08
C TYR A 312 5.18 17.62 12.08
N ASN A 313 4.62 18.79 12.42
CA ASN A 313 3.43 18.89 13.27
C ASN A 313 2.20 19.30 12.41
N PRO A 314 1.37 18.35 11.94
CA PRO A 314 0.25 18.65 11.07
C PRO A 314 -0.89 19.35 11.83
N PRO A 315 -1.55 20.38 11.25
CA PRO A 315 -2.69 21.04 11.88
C PRO A 315 -3.81 20.08 12.29
N PRO A 316 -4.52 20.35 13.41
CA PRO A 316 -5.62 19.54 13.91
C PRO A 316 -6.70 19.23 12.87
N CYS A 317 -7.25 18.01 12.93
CA CYS A 317 -8.40 17.56 12.14
C CYS A 317 -9.05 16.32 12.76
N LYS A 318 -10.18 15.85 12.21
CA LYS A 318 -10.88 14.64 12.69
C LYS A 318 -9.99 13.38 12.76
N ALA A 319 -9.03 13.25 11.85
CA ALA A 319 -8.07 12.14 11.86
C ALA A 319 -6.92 12.34 12.86
N TRP A 320 -6.61 13.58 13.23
CA TRP A 320 -5.46 13.93 14.06
C TRP A 320 -5.80 15.18 14.90
N PRO A 321 -6.45 15.02 16.07
CA PRO A 321 -7.13 16.14 16.72
C PRO A 321 -6.26 17.04 17.59
N SER A 322 -5.09 16.60 18.05
CA SER A 322 -4.03 17.35 18.79
C SER A 322 -4.49 18.44 19.79
N ASN A 323 -4.29 18.32 21.10
CA ASN A 323 -3.38 17.45 21.87
C ASN A 323 -3.75 17.50 23.38
N PRO A 324 -3.50 16.48 24.23
CA PRO A 324 -2.90 15.16 23.96
C PRO A 324 -3.89 13.99 24.09
N HIS A 325 -3.47 12.82 23.61
CA HIS A 325 -3.67 11.55 24.32
C HIS A 325 -2.59 10.56 23.87
N GLU A 326 -1.43 10.61 24.55
CA GLU A 326 -0.26 9.76 24.28
C GLU A 326 -0.55 8.25 24.36
N ARG A 327 -1.67 7.87 25.00
CA ARG A 327 -2.09 6.47 25.19
C ARG A 327 -2.75 5.82 23.97
N LEU A 328 -3.16 6.58 22.94
CA LEU A 328 -3.95 6.02 21.83
C LEU A 328 -3.12 5.47 20.66
N PHE A 329 -1.82 5.72 20.63
CA PHE A 329 -0.94 5.32 19.54
C PHE A 329 0.30 4.64 20.11
N MET A 330 0.37 3.32 19.92
CA MET A 330 1.55 2.56 20.27
C MET A 330 2.80 3.12 19.59
N GLN A 331 3.93 2.89 20.26
CA GLN A 331 5.27 3.40 19.95
C GLN A 331 5.86 2.85 18.64
N THR A 332 5.11 2.88 17.55
CA THR A 332 5.65 2.72 16.20
C THR A 332 6.31 4.04 15.80
N THR A 333 7.54 4.14 16.29
CA THR A 333 8.73 4.73 15.64
C THR A 333 8.82 6.23 15.53
N THR A 334 9.69 6.78 16.38
CA THR A 334 10.63 7.90 16.14
C THR A 334 10.06 9.26 15.70
N PHE A 335 8.73 9.35 15.55
CA PHE A 335 7.96 10.59 15.44
C PHE A 335 7.77 11.28 16.81
N TRP A 336 8.06 10.56 17.90
CA TRP A 336 7.80 10.95 19.29
C TRP A 336 8.96 10.54 20.22
N ARG A 337 10.17 10.98 19.92
CA ARG A 337 11.27 11.02 20.88
C ARG A 337 11.90 12.41 20.92
N THR A 338 11.41 13.24 21.84
CA THR A 338 12.12 14.45 22.29
C THR A 338 12.09 14.50 23.81
N HIS A 339 13.27 14.30 24.41
CA HIS A 339 13.59 14.44 25.84
C HIS A 339 13.06 13.34 26.78
N TRP A 340 13.97 12.41 27.10
CA TRP A 340 14.24 11.98 28.47
C TRP A 340 15.73 12.25 28.73
#